data_AF-A0A1Q5L4B6-F1
#
_entry.id   AF-A0A1Q5L4B6-F1
#
_cell.length_a   1.000
_cell.length_b   1.000
_cell.length_c   1.000
_cell.angle_alpha   90.00
_cell.angle_beta   90.00
_cell.angle_gamma   90.00
#
_symmetry.space_group_name_H-M   'P 1'
#
loop_
_entity.id
_entity.type
_entity.pdbx_description
1 polymer ?
#
loop_
_entity_poly.entity_id
_entity_poly.type
_entity_poly.pdbx_seq_one_letter_code
_entity_poly.pdbx_strand_id
1 'polypeptide(L)'
;MTDLIGEVAALQRTLVAEHGQAPGLFREIARMEELLADTYRDRVPYELLQNSDDAGSTTVVVEDLGDGRFRWSNDGRPLDAADVEALCRSANSTKTRGGDSIGYRGIGFKSLAAIAARIEVRSAGVRFAFDRATAAALLGTSAEDAVPLIRIPAEVGPDAPVDGVAFTVRYRPDAAGAGVPGAVDPLSALFLRHVTEIRTRMAGGRQDIRIERGASRVVLRLGEEAAAFALLRHGAATVAVPLDARALAMTGVRGRLACFLPLQDDVGLPVIVSGDVLTDPSRTHAVTADASTRTVLADAARAIAAGLRSPGDPVFDRLWQLVLEGEDLRAMMVSGHASAAKLFVTALRAEMTARRPQFAHSSLPLTPDDVAVLFPGGAPRALYEPGNQAAARALKAVLGLPALDFGTALERTDPSRLSEELRAGLGDHFRELARTHGRKLTAAESRLVAEAEPRRTVETPAPAADAVRVTKAAAPADDSLGSVLKRWRAAEVAAMEYLNRLGWNLRDVSAQNVGYDLEGTDARGASVRIEVKKVDRPDARFAMTNNEMSLMLTQPGGYLLALVVGDGRHARLMLLDPSRDDLPKERVCRRWDWEFTDWSRFAVPVDTGTM
;
A
#
# COMPACT_ATOMS: atom_id res chain seq x y z
N MET A 1 -31.06 39.95 -1.28
CA MET A 1 -30.45 39.83 -2.64
C MET A 1 -29.57 41.03 -2.99
N THR A 2 -29.86 42.24 -2.51
CA THR A 2 -29.03 43.46 -2.75
C THR A 2 -27.78 43.57 -1.86
N ASP A 3 -27.66 42.74 -0.82
CA ASP A 3 -26.65 42.90 0.25
C ASP A 3 -25.26 42.41 -0.18
N LEU A 4 -25.15 41.17 -0.66
CA LEU A 4 -23.85 40.57 -0.99
C LEU A 4 -23.08 41.31 -2.09
N ILE A 5 -23.75 41.81 -3.13
CA ILE A 5 -23.09 42.63 -4.17
C ILE A 5 -22.45 43.87 -3.53
N GLY A 6 -23.19 44.53 -2.63
CA GLY A 6 -22.71 45.69 -1.89
C GLY A 6 -21.53 45.35 -0.99
N GLU A 7 -21.60 44.23 -0.27
CA GLU A 7 -20.54 43.73 0.61
C GLU A 7 -19.26 43.36 -0.16
N VAL A 8 -19.36 42.66 -1.29
CA VAL A 8 -18.20 42.31 -2.13
C VAL A 8 -17.59 43.57 -2.75
N ALA A 9 -18.40 44.52 -3.20
CA ALA A 9 -17.92 45.80 -3.70
C ALA A 9 -17.26 46.65 -2.58
N ALA A 10 -17.77 46.58 -1.35
CA ALA A 10 -17.15 47.22 -0.19
C ALA A 10 -15.81 46.58 0.16
N LEU A 11 -15.74 45.25 0.18
CA LEU A 11 -14.51 44.49 0.38
C LEU A 11 -13.46 44.84 -0.68
N GLN A 12 -13.84 44.93 -1.96
CA GLN A 12 -12.94 45.37 -3.03
C GLN A 12 -12.31 46.73 -2.70
N ARG A 13 -13.11 47.74 -2.32
CA ARG A 13 -12.61 49.07 -1.94
C ARG A 13 -11.66 49.01 -0.76
N THR A 14 -11.98 48.21 0.26
CA THR A 14 -11.13 48.00 1.43
C THR A 14 -9.77 47.43 1.03
N LEU A 15 -9.74 46.38 0.20
CA LEU A 15 -8.50 45.72 -0.21
C LEU A 15 -7.64 46.61 -1.12
N VAL A 16 -8.26 47.43 -1.97
CA VAL A 16 -7.56 48.45 -2.76
C VAL A 16 -6.92 49.51 -1.85
N ALA A 17 -7.65 49.98 -0.83
CA ALA A 17 -7.12 50.92 0.15
C ALA A 17 -5.97 50.32 0.97
N GLU A 18 -6.09 49.06 1.41
CA GLU A 18 -5.03 48.31 2.11
C GLU A 18 -3.75 48.21 1.27
N HIS A 19 -3.88 47.94 -0.04
CA HIS A 19 -2.73 47.92 -0.95
C HIS A 19 -2.00 49.27 -0.98
N GLY A 20 -2.73 50.39 -0.99
CA GLY A 20 -2.15 51.73 -0.94
C GLY A 20 -1.32 51.98 0.33
N GLN A 21 -1.66 51.33 1.45
CA GLN A 21 -0.90 51.43 2.70
C GLN A 21 0.30 50.49 2.74
N ALA A 22 0.19 49.30 2.12
CA ALA A 22 1.22 48.25 2.20
C ALA A 22 1.43 47.52 0.86
N PRO A 23 1.93 48.21 -0.18
CA PRO A 23 2.09 47.60 -1.51
C PRO A 23 3.15 46.49 -1.53
N GLY A 24 4.15 46.54 -0.64
CA GLY A 24 5.17 45.49 -0.49
C GLY A 24 4.58 44.13 -0.07
N LEU A 25 3.58 44.13 0.81
CA LEU A 25 2.92 42.91 1.29
C LEU A 25 2.20 42.17 0.14
N PHE A 26 1.58 42.91 -0.79
CA PHE A 26 0.91 42.30 -1.93
C PHE A 26 1.91 41.60 -2.86
N ARG A 27 3.11 42.19 -3.05
CA ARG A 27 4.18 41.55 -3.83
C ARG A 27 4.68 40.26 -3.18
N GLU A 28 4.81 40.25 -1.86
CA GLU A 28 5.21 39.04 -1.13
C GLU A 28 4.17 37.93 -1.27
N ILE A 29 2.88 38.27 -1.16
CA ILE A 29 1.79 37.31 -1.38
C ILE A 29 1.80 36.77 -2.82
N ALA A 30 1.99 37.64 -3.81
CA ALA A 30 2.06 37.23 -5.22
C ALA A 30 3.20 36.23 -5.47
N ARG A 31 4.39 36.49 -4.91
CA ARG A 31 5.53 35.55 -4.96
C ARG A 31 5.22 34.23 -4.27
N MET A 32 4.49 34.26 -3.16
CA MET A 32 4.13 33.03 -2.44
C MET A 32 3.10 32.19 -3.21
N GLU A 33 2.12 32.81 -3.89
CA GLU A 33 1.22 32.09 -4.81
C GLU A 33 2.00 31.37 -5.92
N GLU A 34 3.03 32.01 -6.46
CA GLU A 34 3.88 31.44 -7.51
C GLU A 34 4.72 30.26 -7.00
N LEU A 35 5.33 30.37 -5.81
CA LEU A 35 6.04 29.23 -5.19
C LEU A 35 5.12 28.03 -4.87
N LEU A 36 3.88 28.31 -4.48
CA LEU A 36 2.89 27.26 -4.19
C LEU A 36 2.35 26.62 -5.47
N ALA A 37 2.51 27.24 -6.64
CA ALA A 37 1.97 26.74 -7.89
C ALA A 37 2.48 25.34 -8.25
N ASP A 38 3.79 25.14 -8.12
CA ASP A 38 4.44 23.90 -8.56
C ASP A 38 4.15 22.70 -7.66
N THR A 39 3.79 22.92 -6.39
CA THR A 39 3.55 21.85 -5.41
C THR A 39 2.07 21.49 -5.23
N TYR A 40 1.13 22.34 -5.67
CA TYR A 40 -0.30 22.20 -5.38
C TYR A 40 -1.18 21.88 -6.58
N ARG A 41 -0.63 21.86 -7.80
CA ARG A 41 -1.38 21.61 -9.04
C ARG A 41 -2.26 20.35 -8.97
N ASP A 42 -1.68 19.23 -8.53
CA ASP A 42 -2.38 17.94 -8.49
C ASP A 42 -3.39 17.85 -7.32
N ARG A 43 -3.40 18.84 -6.41
CA ARG A 43 -4.28 18.88 -5.24
C ARG A 43 -5.56 19.66 -5.47
N VAL A 44 -5.61 20.54 -6.48
CA VAL A 44 -6.77 21.36 -6.83
C VAL A 44 -8.11 20.61 -6.82
N PRO A 45 -8.28 19.46 -7.53
CA PRO A 45 -9.59 18.83 -7.60
C PRO A 45 -10.05 18.32 -6.23
N TYR A 46 -9.10 17.89 -5.41
CA TYR A 46 -9.39 17.37 -4.08
C TYR A 46 -9.75 18.50 -3.09
N GLU A 47 -9.08 19.65 -3.17
CA GLU A 47 -9.42 20.82 -2.36
C GLU A 47 -10.80 21.39 -2.69
N LEU A 48 -11.16 21.44 -3.98
CA LEU A 48 -12.47 21.90 -4.41
C LEU A 48 -13.57 20.91 -3.99
N LEU A 49 -13.29 19.60 -4.04
CA LEU A 49 -14.21 18.57 -3.56
C LEU A 49 -14.47 18.69 -2.06
N GLN A 50 -13.40 18.91 -1.29
CA GLN A 50 -13.49 19.15 0.14
C GLN A 50 -14.30 20.41 0.47
N ASN A 51 -14.08 21.51 -0.24
CA ASN A 51 -14.87 22.73 -0.07
C ASN A 51 -16.35 22.52 -0.43
N SER A 52 -16.63 21.71 -1.44
CA SER A 52 -18.01 21.37 -1.84
C SER A 52 -18.70 20.55 -0.74
N ASP A 53 -18.00 19.56 -0.18
CA ASP A 53 -18.51 18.75 0.95
C ASP A 53 -18.75 19.60 2.20
N ASP A 54 -17.80 20.48 2.56
CA ASP A 54 -17.93 21.44 3.67
C ASP A 54 -19.11 22.41 3.49
N ALA A 55 -19.49 22.71 2.25
CA ALA A 55 -20.66 23.52 1.94
C ALA A 55 -21.98 22.72 2.04
N GLY A 56 -21.92 21.42 2.34
CA GLY A 56 -23.08 20.54 2.40
C GLY A 56 -23.61 20.14 1.02
N SER A 57 -22.78 20.22 -0.04
CA SER A 57 -23.18 19.81 -1.39
C SER A 57 -23.50 18.32 -1.47
N THR A 58 -24.56 17.98 -2.19
CA THR A 58 -24.89 16.59 -2.54
C THR A 58 -24.33 16.18 -3.89
N THR A 59 -24.20 17.13 -4.83
CA THR A 59 -23.75 16.92 -6.20
C THR A 59 -22.64 17.89 -6.58
N VAL A 60 -21.52 17.34 -7.06
CA VAL A 60 -20.42 18.09 -7.66
C VAL A 60 -20.34 17.80 -9.15
N VAL A 61 -20.18 18.83 -9.97
CA VAL A 61 -20.02 18.71 -11.43
C VAL A 61 -18.74 19.42 -11.88
N VAL A 62 -17.90 18.70 -12.60
CA VAL A 62 -16.65 19.17 -13.22
C VAL A 62 -16.78 19.05 -14.73
N GLU A 63 -16.57 20.14 -15.46
CA GLU A 63 -16.70 20.18 -16.92
C GLU A 63 -15.48 20.82 -17.58
N ASP A 64 -14.84 20.11 -18.50
CA ASP A 64 -13.95 20.70 -19.50
C ASP A 64 -14.79 21.45 -20.54
N LEU A 65 -14.52 22.74 -20.73
CA LEU A 65 -15.24 23.57 -21.70
C LEU A 65 -14.62 23.52 -23.11
N GLY A 66 -13.47 22.86 -23.28
CA GLY A 66 -12.82 22.66 -24.58
C GLY A 66 -12.10 23.89 -25.16
N ASP A 67 -12.08 25.01 -24.44
CA ASP A 67 -11.48 26.27 -24.87
C ASP A 67 -10.39 26.77 -23.90
N GLY A 68 -9.69 25.84 -23.25
CA GLY A 68 -8.70 26.14 -22.23
C GLY A 68 -9.32 26.62 -20.91
N ARG A 69 -10.58 26.24 -20.66
CA ARG A 69 -11.30 26.51 -19.41
C ARG A 69 -11.95 25.26 -18.86
N PHE A 70 -12.08 25.20 -17.55
CA PHE A 70 -12.95 24.25 -16.88
C PHE A 70 -13.94 24.93 -15.96
N ARG A 71 -15.04 24.24 -15.68
CA ARG A 71 -16.05 24.63 -14.71
C ARG A 71 -16.08 23.62 -13.56
N TRP A 72 -16.15 24.15 -12.35
CA TRP A 72 -16.48 23.40 -11.15
C TRP A 72 -17.78 23.96 -10.58
N SER A 73 -18.77 23.12 -10.30
CA SER A 73 -20.03 23.55 -9.68
C SER A 73 -20.48 22.58 -8.61
N ASN A 74 -21.11 23.10 -7.57
CA ASN A 74 -21.67 22.33 -6.47
C ASN A 74 -22.99 22.95 -6.01
N ASP A 75 -23.90 22.11 -5.53
CA ASP A 75 -25.25 22.47 -5.07
C ASP A 75 -25.34 22.73 -3.55
N GLY A 76 -24.20 23.02 -2.90
CA GLY A 76 -24.14 23.29 -1.47
C GLY A 76 -24.71 24.66 -1.08
N ARG A 77 -24.37 25.11 0.14
CA ARG A 77 -24.68 26.47 0.62
C ARG A 77 -24.02 27.52 -0.30
N PRO A 78 -24.76 28.52 -0.80
CA PRO A 78 -24.18 29.65 -1.51
C PRO A 78 -23.19 30.43 -0.63
N LEU A 79 -22.20 31.10 -1.26
CA LEU A 79 -21.27 32.00 -0.58
C LEU A 79 -22.00 33.15 0.12
N ASP A 80 -21.56 33.46 1.34
CA ASP A 80 -21.85 34.71 2.03
C ASP A 80 -20.65 35.68 1.99
N ALA A 81 -20.79 36.87 2.59
CA ALA A 81 -19.71 37.86 2.62
C ALA A 81 -18.46 37.38 3.35
N ALA A 82 -18.61 36.60 4.43
CA ALA A 82 -17.49 36.06 5.17
C ALA A 82 -16.72 35.03 4.35
N ASP A 83 -17.41 34.20 3.57
CA ASP A 83 -16.78 33.28 2.62
C ASP A 83 -15.98 34.03 1.56
N VAL A 84 -16.55 35.09 0.94
CA VAL A 84 -15.83 35.88 -0.07
C VAL A 84 -14.63 36.61 0.54
N GLU A 85 -14.75 37.15 1.74
CA GLU A 85 -13.63 37.73 2.47
C GLU A 85 -12.54 36.70 2.76
N ALA A 86 -12.90 35.48 3.15
CA ALA A 86 -11.96 34.38 3.38
C ALA A 86 -11.22 33.95 2.10
N LEU A 87 -11.89 33.97 0.93
CA LEU A 87 -11.22 33.74 -0.35
C LEU A 87 -10.12 34.79 -0.61
N CYS A 88 -10.42 36.05 -0.31
CA CYS A 88 -9.53 37.18 -0.56
C CYS A 88 -8.38 37.28 0.45
N ARG A 89 -8.60 36.98 1.72
CA ARG A 89 -7.58 37.14 2.77
C ARG A 89 -6.64 35.94 2.88
N SER A 90 -5.37 36.19 3.15
CA SER A 90 -4.37 35.13 3.37
C SER A 90 -4.37 34.77 4.85
N ALA A 91 -4.61 33.50 5.17
CA ALA A 91 -4.41 32.89 6.49
C ALA A 91 -5.38 33.26 7.64
N ASN A 92 -6.65 33.64 7.36
CA ASN A 92 -7.65 33.83 8.41
C ASN A 92 -8.82 32.84 8.29
N SER A 93 -8.52 31.54 8.26
CA SER A 93 -9.55 30.51 8.47
C SER A 93 -9.91 30.51 9.96
N THR A 94 -11.14 30.91 10.27
CA THR A 94 -11.72 30.85 11.63
C THR A 94 -12.14 29.44 12.05
N LYS A 95 -12.08 28.46 11.13
CA LYS A 95 -12.40 27.05 11.41
C LYS A 95 -11.33 26.47 12.33
N THR A 96 -11.72 25.79 13.40
CA THR A 96 -10.81 25.13 14.36
C THR A 96 -10.50 23.69 13.91
N ARG A 97 -9.29 23.19 14.21
CA ARG A 97 -8.88 21.83 13.83
C ARG A 97 -9.74 20.80 14.57
N GLY A 98 -10.34 19.86 13.84
CA GLY A 98 -11.15 18.77 14.40
C GLY A 98 -12.66 19.05 14.54
N GLY A 99 -13.19 20.13 13.95
CA GLY A 99 -14.64 20.42 13.92
C GLY A 99 -15.43 19.70 12.82
N ASP A 100 -16.68 20.13 12.60
CA ASP A 100 -17.57 19.58 11.54
C ASP A 100 -17.13 19.89 10.11
N SER A 101 -16.10 20.74 9.95
CA SER A 101 -15.51 21.10 8.66
C SER A 101 -14.22 20.32 8.39
N ILE A 102 -14.08 19.80 7.19
CA ILE A 102 -12.88 19.15 6.69
C ILE A 102 -11.80 20.20 6.38
N GLY A 103 -12.17 21.38 5.86
CA GLY A 103 -11.26 22.47 5.48
C GLY A 103 -10.84 23.37 6.64
N TYR A 104 -9.62 23.18 7.18
CA TYR A 104 -9.15 23.95 8.34
C TYR A 104 -8.26 25.18 8.00
N ARG A 105 -7.59 25.24 6.84
CA ARG A 105 -6.51 26.23 6.61
C ARG A 105 -6.82 27.39 5.65
N GLY A 106 -7.97 27.43 4.97
CA GLY A 106 -8.30 28.53 4.05
C GLY A 106 -7.35 28.68 2.83
N ILE A 107 -6.53 27.65 2.55
CA ILE A 107 -5.54 27.63 1.46
C ILE A 107 -6.04 26.80 0.26
N GLY A 108 -7.06 25.95 0.44
CA GLY A 108 -7.52 25.01 -0.58
C GLY A 108 -7.92 25.68 -1.89
N PHE A 109 -8.75 26.73 -1.85
CA PHE A 109 -9.13 27.47 -3.05
C PHE A 109 -7.95 28.22 -3.69
N LYS A 110 -6.95 28.62 -2.90
CA LYS A 110 -5.79 29.36 -3.39
C LYS A 110 -4.86 28.52 -4.25
N SER A 111 -4.91 27.20 -4.11
CA SER A 111 -4.23 26.28 -5.02
C SER A 111 -4.63 26.50 -6.49
N LEU A 112 -5.80 27.09 -6.78
CA LEU A 112 -6.18 27.46 -8.15
C LEU A 112 -5.23 28.48 -8.79
N ALA A 113 -4.57 29.34 -8.00
CA ALA A 113 -3.58 30.28 -8.53
C ALA A 113 -2.41 29.58 -9.24
N ALA A 114 -2.18 28.30 -8.93
CA ALA A 114 -1.20 27.45 -9.58
C ALA A 114 -1.46 27.21 -11.07
N ILE A 115 -2.74 27.16 -11.44
CA ILE A 115 -3.19 26.72 -12.76
C ILE A 115 -4.01 27.77 -13.49
N ALA A 116 -4.55 28.76 -12.77
CA ALA A 116 -5.49 29.73 -13.29
C ALA A 116 -4.78 31.00 -13.76
N ALA A 117 -5.12 31.44 -14.97
CA ALA A 117 -4.90 32.82 -15.40
C ALA A 117 -6.05 33.74 -14.95
N ARG A 118 -7.27 33.17 -14.85
CA ARG A 118 -8.48 33.89 -14.42
C ARG A 118 -9.46 32.92 -13.77
N ILE A 119 -10.15 33.38 -12.73
CA ILE A 119 -11.18 32.61 -12.02
C ILE A 119 -12.44 33.45 -11.96
N GLU A 120 -13.53 32.96 -12.51
CA GLU A 120 -14.85 33.59 -12.44
C GLU A 120 -15.69 32.84 -11.41
N VAL A 121 -16.29 33.56 -10.48
CA VAL A 121 -17.10 33.01 -9.39
C VAL A 121 -18.55 33.45 -9.56
N ARG A 122 -19.48 32.52 -9.42
CA ARG A 122 -20.93 32.73 -9.45
C ARG A 122 -21.56 32.07 -8.24
N SER A 123 -22.32 32.82 -7.45
CA SER A 123 -23.01 32.33 -6.26
C SER A 123 -24.07 33.35 -5.81
N ALA A 124 -25.20 32.88 -5.30
CA ALA A 124 -26.24 33.74 -4.69
C ALA A 124 -26.70 34.93 -5.57
N GLY A 125 -26.70 34.76 -6.90
CA GLY A 125 -27.06 35.82 -7.85
C GLY A 125 -26.00 36.92 -8.03
N VAL A 126 -24.77 36.67 -7.59
CA VAL A 126 -23.61 37.56 -7.74
C VAL A 126 -22.57 36.87 -8.61
N ARG A 127 -21.93 37.64 -9.50
CA ARG A 127 -20.68 37.27 -10.15
C ARG A 127 -19.55 38.21 -9.79
N PHE A 128 -18.34 37.67 -9.71
CA PHE A 128 -17.09 38.43 -9.64
C PHE A 128 -15.96 37.58 -10.21
N ALA A 129 -14.82 38.19 -10.48
CA ALA A 129 -13.67 37.49 -11.06
C ALA A 129 -12.36 37.84 -10.32
N PHE A 130 -11.42 36.90 -10.36
CA PHE A 130 -10.03 37.09 -9.97
C PHE A 130 -9.17 37.07 -11.24
N ASP A 131 -8.48 38.18 -11.51
CA ASP A 131 -7.69 38.41 -12.71
C ASP A 131 -6.60 39.45 -12.40
N ARG A 132 -5.32 39.13 -12.70
CA ARG A 132 -4.19 39.99 -12.31
C ARG A 132 -4.22 41.34 -13.04
N ALA A 133 -4.54 41.35 -14.34
CA ALA A 133 -4.63 42.58 -15.13
C ALA A 133 -5.70 43.52 -14.59
N THR A 134 -6.90 42.98 -14.31
CA THR A 134 -8.01 43.76 -13.78
C THR A 134 -7.73 44.26 -12.36
N ALA A 135 -7.13 43.42 -11.52
CA ALA A 135 -6.70 43.83 -10.18
C ALA A 135 -5.60 44.90 -10.22
N ALA A 136 -4.61 44.78 -11.12
CA ALA A 136 -3.56 45.78 -11.30
C ALA A 136 -4.13 47.14 -11.74
N ALA A 137 -5.12 47.14 -12.64
CA ALA A 137 -5.84 48.34 -13.04
C ALA A 137 -6.57 49.01 -11.86
N LEU A 138 -7.24 48.22 -11.00
CA LEU A 138 -7.89 48.73 -9.78
C LEU A 138 -6.88 49.33 -8.78
N LEU A 139 -5.65 48.82 -8.77
CA LEU A 139 -4.56 49.30 -7.93
C LEU A 139 -3.78 50.47 -8.54
N GLY A 140 -4.09 50.87 -9.78
CA GLY A 140 -3.35 51.92 -10.49
C GLY A 140 -1.91 51.53 -10.85
N THR A 141 -1.62 50.24 -11.01
CA THR A 141 -0.29 49.74 -11.39
C THR A 141 -0.34 48.96 -12.71
N SER A 142 0.77 48.94 -13.44
CA SER A 142 0.94 48.12 -14.65
C SER A 142 1.73 46.83 -14.38
N ALA A 143 2.16 46.60 -13.13
CA ALA A 143 2.93 45.42 -12.75
C ALA A 143 2.00 44.27 -12.34
N GLU A 144 1.47 43.52 -13.30
CA GLU A 144 0.54 42.40 -13.04
C GLU A 144 1.17 41.30 -12.15
N ASP A 145 2.45 41.00 -12.35
CA ASP A 145 3.19 40.00 -11.57
C ASP A 145 3.36 40.40 -10.09
N ALA A 146 3.19 41.69 -9.78
CA ALA A 146 3.24 42.21 -8.42
C ALA A 146 1.90 42.08 -7.68
N VAL A 147 0.84 41.61 -8.36
CA VAL A 147 -0.52 41.53 -7.82
C VAL A 147 -0.94 40.06 -7.71
N PRO A 148 -1.29 39.56 -6.51
CA PRO A 148 -1.76 38.19 -6.32
C PRO A 148 -3.10 37.96 -7.04
N LEU A 149 -3.29 36.78 -7.63
CA LEU A 149 -4.49 36.44 -8.40
C LEU A 149 -5.72 36.43 -7.50
N ILE A 150 -5.67 35.68 -6.39
CA ILE A 150 -6.83 35.44 -5.53
C ILE A 150 -6.75 36.39 -4.34
N ARG A 151 -6.97 37.68 -4.63
CA ARG A 151 -6.92 38.75 -3.63
C ARG A 151 -8.00 39.79 -3.79
N ILE A 152 -8.09 40.43 -4.96
CA ILE A 152 -9.06 41.51 -5.19
C ILE A 152 -10.16 40.98 -6.08
N PRO A 153 -11.41 40.87 -5.57
CA PRO A 153 -12.53 40.50 -6.42
C PRO A 153 -12.82 41.66 -7.38
N ALA A 154 -12.80 41.39 -8.67
CA ALA A 154 -13.06 42.34 -9.75
C ALA A 154 -14.39 42.03 -10.44
N GLU A 155 -14.84 42.94 -11.31
CA GLU A 155 -16.04 42.74 -12.17
C GLU A 155 -17.31 42.34 -11.39
N VAL A 156 -17.45 42.88 -10.17
CA VAL A 156 -18.55 42.57 -9.26
C VAL A 156 -19.87 43.04 -9.88
N GLY A 157 -20.83 42.13 -10.05
CA GLY A 157 -22.11 42.46 -10.63
C GLY A 157 -23.20 41.42 -10.37
N PRO A 158 -24.46 41.75 -10.69
CA PRO A 158 -25.58 40.82 -10.57
C PRO A 158 -25.48 39.75 -11.65
N ASP A 159 -25.83 38.50 -11.32
CA ASP A 159 -25.84 37.37 -12.24
C ASP A 159 -27.09 36.52 -12.06
N ALA A 160 -27.34 35.59 -12.99
CA ALA A 160 -28.38 34.59 -12.81
C ALA A 160 -28.11 33.77 -11.52
N PRO A 161 -29.13 33.51 -10.68
CA PRO A 161 -28.97 32.61 -9.55
C PRO A 161 -28.47 31.24 -10.03
N VAL A 162 -27.47 30.71 -9.33
CA VAL A 162 -26.98 29.34 -9.49
C VAL A 162 -27.21 28.59 -8.19
N ASP A 163 -27.42 27.28 -8.28
CA ASP A 163 -27.44 26.42 -7.10
C ASP A 163 -26.03 26.39 -6.50
N GLY A 164 -25.93 26.62 -5.19
CA GLY A 164 -24.67 26.69 -4.46
C GLY A 164 -23.64 27.64 -5.08
N VAL A 165 -22.54 27.07 -5.57
CA VAL A 165 -21.39 27.83 -6.09
C VAL A 165 -20.86 27.23 -7.38
N ALA A 166 -20.61 28.09 -8.37
CA ALA A 166 -19.95 27.73 -9.61
C ALA A 166 -18.71 28.58 -9.87
N PHE A 167 -17.61 27.93 -10.26
CA PHE A 167 -16.37 28.56 -10.66
C PHE A 167 -16.03 28.19 -12.10
N THR A 168 -15.63 29.17 -12.91
CA THR A 168 -15.05 28.93 -14.25
C THR A 168 -13.62 29.41 -14.24
N VAL A 169 -12.69 28.51 -14.56
CA VAL A 169 -11.25 28.77 -14.45
C VAL A 169 -10.64 28.66 -15.84
N ARG A 170 -9.92 29.70 -16.25
CA ARG A 170 -9.11 29.73 -17.47
C ARG A 170 -7.68 29.34 -17.12
N TYR A 171 -7.10 28.37 -17.83
CA TYR A 171 -5.71 27.96 -17.58
C TYR A 171 -4.72 29.06 -17.89
N ARG A 172 -3.57 29.02 -17.20
CA ARG A 172 -2.38 29.72 -17.65
C ARG A 172 -1.83 29.07 -18.95
N PRO A 173 -1.21 29.83 -19.85
CA PRO A 173 -0.65 29.29 -21.10
C PRO A 173 0.39 28.18 -20.89
N ASP A 174 1.21 28.29 -19.85
CA ASP A 174 2.21 27.30 -19.40
C ASP A 174 1.59 26.06 -18.72
N ALA A 175 0.34 26.17 -18.28
CA ALA A 175 -0.45 25.09 -17.69
C ALA A 175 -1.48 24.49 -18.67
N ALA A 176 -1.61 25.00 -19.89
CA ALA A 176 -2.62 24.57 -20.86
C ALA A 176 -2.48 23.10 -21.28
N GLY A 177 -1.28 22.52 -21.19
CA GLY A 177 -1.02 21.09 -21.41
C GLY A 177 -1.29 20.19 -20.21
N ALA A 178 -1.58 20.75 -19.03
CA ALA A 178 -1.84 19.98 -17.81
C ALA A 178 -3.25 19.34 -17.78
N GLY A 179 -4.12 19.71 -18.73
CA GLY A 179 -5.53 19.29 -18.77
C GLY A 179 -6.35 19.83 -17.60
N VAL A 180 -7.64 19.50 -17.57
CA VAL A 180 -8.46 19.71 -16.36
C VAL A 180 -7.84 19.01 -15.18
N PRO A 181 -7.89 19.60 -13.96
CA PRO A 181 -7.59 18.86 -12.74
C PRO A 181 -8.14 17.45 -12.91
N GLY A 182 -7.23 16.46 -12.99
CA GLY A 182 -7.51 15.17 -13.60
C GLY A 182 -8.77 14.51 -13.03
N ALA A 183 -9.28 13.50 -13.75
CA ALA A 183 -10.42 12.68 -13.29
C ALA A 183 -10.29 12.41 -11.79
N VAL A 184 -11.28 12.86 -11.01
CA VAL A 184 -11.25 12.79 -9.54
C VAL A 184 -11.05 11.32 -9.15
N ASP A 185 -9.96 11.03 -8.41
CA ASP A 185 -9.74 9.68 -7.89
C ASP A 185 -10.99 9.26 -7.09
N PRO A 186 -11.68 8.16 -7.46
CA PRO A 186 -12.86 7.72 -6.75
C PRO A 186 -12.64 7.48 -5.26
N LEU A 187 -11.43 7.14 -4.82
CA LEU A 187 -11.13 6.98 -3.40
C LEU A 187 -11.28 8.26 -2.59
N SER A 188 -11.15 9.43 -3.23
CA SER A 188 -11.39 10.72 -2.58
C SER A 188 -12.85 10.90 -2.14
N ALA A 189 -13.78 10.11 -2.69
CA ALA A 189 -15.18 10.13 -2.31
C ALA A 189 -15.49 9.33 -1.03
N LEU A 190 -14.58 8.44 -0.61
CA LEU A 190 -14.84 7.44 0.43
C LEU A 190 -15.19 8.07 1.79
N PHE A 191 -14.49 9.15 2.16
CA PHE A 191 -14.58 9.79 3.47
C PHE A 191 -15.30 11.15 3.47
N LEU A 192 -15.91 11.54 2.35
CA LEU A 192 -16.79 12.71 2.29
C LEU A 192 -18.03 12.49 3.17
N ARG A 193 -18.73 13.57 3.53
CA ARG A 193 -19.87 13.53 4.46
C ARG A 193 -21.21 13.78 3.77
N HIS A 194 -21.24 14.73 2.85
CA HIS A 194 -22.44 15.27 2.23
C HIS A 194 -22.52 14.91 0.74
N VAL A 195 -21.39 14.93 0.03
CA VAL A 195 -21.37 14.61 -1.41
C VAL A 195 -21.78 13.16 -1.61
N THR A 196 -22.74 12.97 -2.52
CA THR A 196 -23.28 11.67 -2.94
C THR A 196 -23.05 11.40 -4.41
N GLU A 197 -22.82 12.43 -5.23
CA GLU A 197 -22.57 12.29 -6.66
C GLU A 197 -21.48 13.27 -7.14
N ILE A 198 -20.53 12.76 -7.92
CA ILE A 198 -19.49 13.53 -8.60
C ILE A 198 -19.59 13.21 -10.09
N ARG A 199 -19.86 14.21 -10.92
CA ARG A 199 -19.98 14.07 -12.37
C ARG A 199 -18.87 14.83 -13.06
N THR A 200 -18.06 14.13 -13.82
CA THR A 200 -16.89 14.70 -14.50
C THR A 200 -17.07 14.52 -16.00
N ARG A 201 -17.06 15.63 -16.75
CA ARG A 201 -17.14 15.66 -18.21
C ARG A 201 -15.84 16.23 -18.76
N MET A 202 -15.08 15.40 -19.46
CA MET A 202 -13.77 15.74 -20.00
C MET A 202 -13.77 15.54 -21.52
N ALA A 203 -12.83 16.16 -22.23
CA ALA A 203 -12.64 15.88 -23.66
C ALA A 203 -12.45 14.37 -23.96
N GLY A 204 -11.84 13.62 -23.04
CA GLY A 204 -11.59 12.18 -23.16
C GLY A 204 -12.71 11.26 -22.66
N GLY A 205 -13.83 11.79 -22.14
CA GLY A 205 -14.96 10.96 -21.68
C GLY A 205 -15.70 11.51 -20.47
N ARG A 206 -16.74 10.79 -20.05
CA ARG A 206 -17.53 11.07 -18.85
C ARG A 206 -17.21 10.07 -17.75
N GLN A 207 -17.03 10.55 -16.53
CA GLN A 207 -16.91 9.73 -15.33
C GLN A 207 -17.94 10.20 -14.31
N ASP A 208 -18.80 9.28 -13.88
CA ASP A 208 -19.76 9.54 -12.81
C ASP A 208 -19.43 8.63 -11.62
N ILE A 209 -19.35 9.23 -10.43
CA ILE A 209 -19.09 8.55 -9.17
C ILE A 209 -20.31 8.76 -8.29
N ARG A 210 -21.00 7.68 -7.92
CA ARG A 210 -22.08 7.73 -6.93
C ARG A 210 -21.66 7.05 -5.63
N ILE A 211 -22.07 7.61 -4.52
CA ILE A 211 -21.63 7.20 -3.19
C ILE A 211 -22.86 6.77 -2.38
N GLU A 212 -22.96 5.46 -2.13
CA GLU A 212 -24.01 4.90 -1.28
C GLU A 212 -23.45 4.69 0.13
N ARG A 213 -23.94 5.46 1.11
CA ARG A 213 -23.48 5.40 2.51
C ARG A 213 -24.48 4.65 3.38
N GLY A 214 -23.97 3.68 4.14
CA GLY A 214 -24.63 3.08 5.29
C GLY A 214 -23.85 3.35 6.59
N ALA A 215 -24.37 2.88 7.72
CA ALA A 215 -23.77 3.15 9.04
C ALA A 215 -22.31 2.66 9.16
N SER A 216 -22.01 1.47 8.61
CA SER A 216 -20.72 0.79 8.67
C SER A 216 -20.22 0.34 7.28
N ARG A 217 -20.78 0.90 6.20
CA ARG A 217 -20.47 0.49 4.82
C ARG A 217 -20.57 1.67 3.87
N VAL A 218 -19.69 1.73 2.88
CA VAL A 218 -19.77 2.65 1.75
C VAL A 218 -19.61 1.86 0.46
N VAL A 219 -20.41 2.18 -0.56
CA VAL A 219 -20.26 1.64 -1.90
C VAL A 219 -20.02 2.79 -2.88
N LEU A 220 -18.93 2.71 -3.62
CA LEU A 220 -18.62 3.64 -4.71
C LEU A 220 -19.08 2.99 -6.02
N ARG A 221 -19.98 3.63 -6.75
CA ARG A 221 -20.42 3.19 -8.09
C ARG A 221 -19.76 4.03 -9.17
N LEU A 222 -19.13 3.35 -10.13
CA LEU A 222 -18.42 3.92 -11.27
C LEU A 222 -19.04 3.35 -12.54
N GLY A 223 -20.06 4.03 -13.07
CA GLY A 223 -20.89 3.46 -14.13
C GLY A 223 -21.66 2.22 -13.65
N GLU A 224 -21.45 1.07 -14.33
CA GLU A 224 -22.05 -0.22 -13.94
C GLU A 224 -21.26 -0.95 -12.85
N GLU A 225 -20.00 -0.56 -12.62
CA GLU A 225 -19.14 -1.18 -11.61
C GLU A 225 -19.41 -0.62 -10.22
N ALA A 226 -19.15 -1.43 -9.19
CA ALA A 226 -19.25 -1.04 -7.79
C ALA A 226 -18.05 -1.53 -6.99
N ALA A 227 -17.63 -0.75 -6.00
CA ALA A 227 -16.59 -1.09 -5.03
C ALA A 227 -17.12 -0.87 -3.61
N ALA A 228 -17.25 -1.95 -2.83
CA ALA A 228 -17.79 -1.91 -1.49
C ALA A 228 -16.69 -1.93 -0.41
N PHE A 229 -16.85 -1.07 0.58
CA PHE A 229 -15.96 -0.95 1.73
C PHE A 229 -16.77 -1.05 3.03
N ALA A 230 -16.30 -1.83 3.99
CA ALA A 230 -16.75 -1.71 5.37
C ALA A 230 -15.98 -0.59 6.08
N LEU A 231 -16.64 0.13 6.97
CA LEU A 231 -16.04 1.21 7.75
C LEU A 231 -15.92 0.80 9.22
N LEU A 232 -14.69 0.77 9.71
CA LEU A 232 -14.36 0.62 11.12
C LEU A 232 -13.98 1.98 11.68
N ARG A 233 -14.60 2.40 12.79
CA ARG A 233 -14.30 3.68 13.44
C ARG A 233 -13.76 3.43 14.84
N HIS A 234 -12.66 4.07 15.19
CA HIS A 234 -12.10 4.05 16.53
C HIS A 234 -11.34 5.35 16.77
N GLY A 235 -11.64 6.05 17.88
CA GLY A 235 -10.98 7.31 18.21
C GLY A 235 -10.97 8.29 17.04
N ALA A 236 -9.76 8.74 16.64
CA ALA A 236 -9.56 9.68 15.53
C ALA A 236 -9.49 9.02 14.14
N ALA A 237 -9.57 7.68 14.06
CA ALA A 237 -9.39 6.94 12.82
C ALA A 237 -10.68 6.35 12.26
N THR A 238 -10.81 6.42 10.95
CA THR A 238 -11.75 5.61 10.16
C THR A 238 -10.95 4.72 9.23
N VAL A 239 -11.21 3.42 9.26
CA VAL A 239 -10.56 2.43 8.39
C VAL A 239 -11.58 1.86 7.43
N ALA A 240 -11.29 1.95 6.13
CA ALA A 240 -12.07 1.33 5.10
C ALA A 240 -11.45 -0.02 4.70
N VAL A 241 -12.21 -1.09 4.87
CA VAL A 241 -11.82 -2.47 4.57
C VAL A 241 -12.47 -2.87 3.24
N PRO A 242 -11.69 -3.22 2.20
CA PRO A 242 -12.25 -3.61 0.91
C PRO A 242 -12.99 -4.95 1.01
N LEU A 243 -14.27 -4.97 0.64
CA LEU A 243 -15.14 -6.14 0.73
C LEU A 243 -15.15 -7.00 -0.54
N ASP A 244 -14.74 -6.45 -1.67
CA ASP A 244 -14.71 -7.13 -2.96
C ASP A 244 -13.38 -6.86 -3.70
N ALA A 245 -13.20 -7.55 -4.84
CA ALA A 245 -11.98 -7.48 -5.63
C ALA A 245 -11.74 -6.07 -6.22
N ARG A 246 -12.79 -5.34 -6.58
CA ARG A 246 -12.67 -3.99 -7.14
C ARG A 246 -12.23 -3.01 -6.07
N ALA A 247 -12.85 -3.06 -4.90
CA ALA A 247 -12.43 -2.28 -3.74
C ALA A 247 -10.97 -2.58 -3.36
N LEU A 248 -10.57 -3.85 -3.37
CA LEU A 248 -9.19 -4.26 -3.10
C LEU A 248 -8.21 -3.72 -4.15
N ALA A 249 -8.57 -3.78 -5.44
CA ALA A 249 -7.74 -3.23 -6.52
C ALA A 249 -7.54 -1.71 -6.38
N MET A 250 -8.57 -0.98 -5.96
CA MET A 250 -8.46 0.46 -5.68
C MET A 250 -7.56 0.73 -4.47
N THR A 251 -7.75 -0.01 -3.37
CA THR A 251 -6.93 0.09 -2.16
C THR A 251 -5.45 -0.22 -2.42
N GLY A 252 -5.17 -1.31 -3.14
CA GLY A 252 -3.83 -1.84 -3.34
C GLY A 252 -3.32 -2.68 -2.16
N VAL A 253 -2.38 -3.59 -2.42
CA VAL A 253 -1.91 -4.60 -1.44
C VAL A 253 -1.17 -4.02 -0.22
N ARG A 254 -0.58 -2.82 -0.35
CA ARG A 254 0.06 -2.09 0.75
C ARG A 254 -0.91 -1.19 1.52
N GLY A 255 -2.14 -1.06 1.04
CA GLY A 255 -3.09 -0.07 1.52
C GLY A 255 -2.63 1.35 1.33
N ARG A 256 -3.39 2.28 1.92
CA ARG A 256 -3.18 3.72 1.77
C ARG A 256 -3.49 4.46 3.05
N LEU A 257 -2.76 5.54 3.27
CA LEU A 257 -3.13 6.57 4.22
C LEU A 257 -3.88 7.69 3.50
N ALA A 258 -4.87 8.26 4.17
CA ALA A 258 -5.64 9.39 3.71
C ALA A 258 -5.77 10.43 4.83
N CYS A 259 -5.72 11.70 4.46
CA CYS A 259 -6.15 12.80 5.32
C CYS A 259 -7.38 13.40 4.65
N PHE A 260 -8.52 12.72 4.80
CA PHE A 260 -9.74 12.83 3.96
C PHE A 260 -9.53 12.43 2.50
N LEU A 261 -8.42 12.85 1.91
CA LEU A 261 -7.97 12.60 0.56
C LEU A 261 -6.75 11.67 0.58
N PRO A 262 -6.52 10.88 -0.48
CA PRO A 262 -5.37 9.99 -0.56
C PRO A 262 -4.04 10.74 -0.38
N LEU A 263 -3.16 10.15 0.43
CA LEU A 263 -1.74 10.47 0.51
C LEU A 263 -0.95 9.46 -0.32
N GLN A 264 0.34 9.71 -0.50
CA GLN A 264 1.27 8.79 -1.14
C GLN A 264 1.81 7.73 -0.18
N ASP A 265 1.54 7.87 1.13
CA ASP A 265 1.95 6.90 2.14
C ASP A 265 1.08 5.63 2.14
N ASP A 266 1.73 4.50 2.34
CA ASP A 266 1.08 3.21 2.59
C ASP A 266 1.05 2.86 4.09
N VAL A 267 0.15 1.95 4.45
CA VAL A 267 -0.04 1.48 5.84
C VAL A 267 0.39 0.03 6.04
N GLY A 268 0.84 -0.64 4.98
CA GLY A 268 1.37 -2.00 5.05
C GLY A 268 0.33 -3.11 5.12
N LEU A 269 -0.95 -2.79 5.05
CA LEU A 269 -2.06 -3.75 4.98
C LEU A 269 -3.05 -3.30 3.92
N PRO A 270 -3.78 -4.20 3.23
CA PRO A 270 -4.72 -3.82 2.17
C PRO A 270 -6.01 -3.18 2.71
N VAL A 271 -5.87 -2.04 3.37
CA VAL A 271 -6.93 -1.20 3.94
C VAL A 271 -6.62 0.27 3.65
N ILE A 272 -7.63 1.13 3.77
CA ILE A 272 -7.42 2.59 3.68
C ILE A 272 -7.67 3.18 5.06
N VAL A 273 -6.67 3.85 5.62
CA VAL A 273 -6.76 4.53 6.92
C VAL A 273 -6.97 6.01 6.66
N SER A 274 -7.98 6.60 7.29
CA SER A 274 -8.27 8.03 7.23
C SER A 274 -8.39 8.64 8.62
N GLY A 275 -7.86 9.84 8.78
CA GLY A 275 -7.98 10.64 10.00
C GLY A 275 -7.31 12.00 9.84
N ASP A 276 -7.43 12.86 10.85
CA ASP A 276 -6.72 14.14 10.88
C ASP A 276 -5.23 13.92 11.19
N VAL A 277 -4.44 13.78 10.13
CA VAL A 277 -2.98 13.63 10.19
C VAL A 277 -2.29 14.92 9.75
N LEU A 278 -1.14 15.22 10.35
CA LEU A 278 -0.30 16.31 9.85
C LEU A 278 0.40 15.88 8.57
N THR A 279 0.29 16.69 7.52
CA THR A 279 1.02 16.47 6.27
C THR A 279 2.18 17.45 6.11
N ASP A 280 3.13 17.08 5.26
CA ASP A 280 4.18 17.97 4.77
C ASP A 280 3.59 19.16 3.97
N PRO A 281 4.41 20.16 3.59
CA PRO A 281 3.95 21.30 2.81
C PRO A 281 3.35 20.94 1.44
N SER A 282 3.74 19.82 0.83
CA SER A 282 3.15 19.35 -0.44
C SER A 282 1.78 18.67 -0.25
N ARG A 283 1.45 18.29 1.00
CA ARG A 283 0.21 17.58 1.38
C ARG A 283 0.07 16.21 0.73
N THR A 284 1.18 15.62 0.29
CA THR A 284 1.21 14.26 -0.27
C THR A 284 1.73 13.26 0.74
N HIS A 285 2.48 13.69 1.76
CA HIS A 285 3.07 12.80 2.77
C HIS A 285 2.65 13.18 4.20
N ALA A 286 2.43 12.16 5.03
CA ALA A 286 2.20 12.33 6.45
C ALA A 286 3.52 12.57 7.21
N VAL A 287 3.48 13.50 8.16
CA VAL A 287 4.57 13.74 9.10
C VAL A 287 4.49 12.69 10.21
N THR A 288 5.23 11.60 10.08
CA THR A 288 5.18 10.44 11.00
C THR A 288 5.70 10.73 12.42
N ALA A 289 6.46 11.81 12.59
CA ALA A 289 6.90 12.29 13.89
C ALA A 289 5.79 13.01 14.69
N ASP A 290 4.73 13.47 14.03
CA ASP A 290 3.67 14.26 14.66
C ASP A 290 2.73 13.40 15.53
N ALA A 291 2.26 13.99 16.64
CA ALA A 291 1.40 13.31 17.60
C ALA A 291 0.01 12.97 17.05
N SER A 292 -0.58 13.82 16.20
CA SER A 292 -1.88 13.55 15.59
C SER A 292 -1.77 12.38 14.61
N THR A 293 -0.74 12.37 13.77
CA THR A 293 -0.46 11.25 12.85
C THR A 293 -0.29 9.93 13.60
N ARG A 294 0.49 9.91 14.67
CA ARG A 294 0.70 8.70 15.49
C ARG A 294 -0.59 8.22 16.17
N THR A 295 -1.43 9.15 16.61
CA THR A 295 -2.72 8.84 17.24
C THR A 295 -3.66 8.17 16.24
N VAL A 296 -3.80 8.72 15.03
CA VAL A 296 -4.63 8.12 13.96
C VAL A 296 -4.15 6.72 13.60
N LEU A 297 -2.84 6.50 13.43
CA LEU A 297 -2.31 5.17 13.11
C LEU A 297 -2.52 4.16 14.26
N ALA A 298 -2.37 4.59 15.51
CA ALA A 298 -2.62 3.75 16.67
C ALA A 298 -4.11 3.39 16.80
N ASP A 299 -5.01 4.34 16.58
CA ASP A 299 -6.46 4.11 16.64
C ASP A 299 -6.93 3.23 15.48
N ALA A 300 -6.37 3.40 14.28
CA ALA A 300 -6.62 2.50 13.15
C ALA A 300 -6.18 1.06 13.47
N ALA A 301 -5.02 0.90 14.11
CA ALA A 301 -4.54 -0.40 14.56
C ALA A 301 -5.47 -1.03 15.61
N ARG A 302 -6.02 -0.25 16.54
CA ARG A 302 -7.04 -0.72 17.50
C ARG A 302 -8.31 -1.20 16.80
N ALA A 303 -8.79 -0.45 15.80
CA ALA A 303 -9.96 -0.83 15.01
C ALA A 303 -9.76 -2.17 14.29
N ILE A 304 -8.62 -2.33 13.60
CA ILE A 304 -8.27 -3.57 12.89
C ILE A 304 -8.06 -4.73 13.87
N ALA A 305 -7.37 -4.50 15.00
CA ALA A 305 -7.17 -5.54 16.00
C ALA A 305 -8.48 -6.00 16.64
N ALA A 306 -9.45 -5.10 16.85
CA ALA A 306 -10.78 -5.46 17.31
C ALA A 306 -11.50 -6.37 16.29
N GLY A 307 -11.45 -6.00 15.00
CA GLY A 307 -11.99 -6.81 13.91
C GLY A 307 -11.31 -8.18 13.83
N LEU A 308 -9.99 -8.27 13.85
CA LEU A 308 -9.22 -9.54 13.76
C LEU A 308 -9.43 -10.51 14.94
N ARG A 309 -9.97 -10.05 16.07
CA ARG A 309 -10.18 -10.88 17.26
C ARG A 309 -11.63 -11.31 17.48
N SER A 310 -12.54 -10.87 16.62
CA SER A 310 -13.99 -11.00 16.86
C SER A 310 -14.63 -11.87 15.77
N PRO A 311 -14.66 -13.21 15.90
CA PRO A 311 -15.22 -14.11 14.88
C PRO A 311 -16.66 -13.80 14.42
N GLY A 312 -17.46 -13.12 15.25
CA GLY A 312 -18.82 -12.69 14.90
C GLY A 312 -18.90 -11.34 14.19
N ASP A 313 -17.77 -10.63 13.98
CA ASP A 313 -17.76 -9.36 13.27
C ASP A 313 -17.88 -9.60 11.74
N PRO A 314 -18.75 -8.87 11.03
CA PRO A 314 -18.91 -9.01 9.57
C PRO A 314 -17.62 -8.87 8.75
N VAL A 315 -16.59 -8.17 9.25
CA VAL A 315 -15.31 -8.02 8.54
C VAL A 315 -14.25 -9.03 8.99
N PHE A 316 -14.53 -9.90 9.96
CA PHE A 316 -13.55 -10.78 10.58
C PHE A 316 -12.78 -11.64 9.57
N ASP A 317 -13.48 -12.49 8.82
CA ASP A 317 -12.85 -13.38 7.83
C ASP A 317 -12.16 -12.57 6.73
N ARG A 318 -12.77 -11.45 6.32
CA ARG A 318 -12.20 -10.59 5.28
C ARG A 318 -10.89 -9.96 5.72
N LEU A 319 -10.79 -9.46 6.96
CA LEU A 319 -9.55 -8.92 7.48
C LEU A 319 -8.45 -9.99 7.51
N TRP A 320 -8.77 -11.22 7.91
CA TRP A 320 -7.78 -12.30 7.92
C TRP A 320 -7.32 -12.68 6.51
N GLN A 321 -8.22 -12.74 5.53
CA GLN A 321 -7.84 -12.91 4.12
C GLN A 321 -6.89 -11.82 3.66
N LEU A 322 -7.23 -10.55 3.89
CA LEU A 322 -6.42 -9.40 3.46
C LEU A 322 -5.04 -9.38 4.13
N VAL A 323 -4.95 -9.75 5.41
CA VAL A 323 -3.67 -9.81 6.13
C VAL A 323 -2.79 -10.96 5.62
N LEU A 324 -3.38 -12.07 5.17
CA LEU A 324 -2.66 -13.23 4.63
C LEU A 324 -2.23 -13.04 3.16
N GLU A 325 -3.06 -12.38 2.35
CA GLU A 325 -2.79 -12.05 0.94
C GLU A 325 -1.89 -10.81 0.77
N GLY A 326 -1.77 -10.00 1.82
CA GLY A 326 -0.93 -8.79 1.85
C GLY A 326 0.57 -9.07 1.88
N GLU A 327 1.36 -8.00 1.97
CA GLU A 327 2.81 -8.12 2.10
C GLU A 327 3.24 -8.69 3.47
N ASP A 328 4.43 -9.30 3.52
CA ASP A 328 4.98 -9.81 4.78
C ASP A 328 5.25 -8.65 5.76
N LEU A 329 4.38 -8.55 6.78
CA LEU A 329 4.45 -7.54 7.83
C LEU A 329 5.81 -7.51 8.56
N ARG A 330 6.58 -8.61 8.56
CA ARG A 330 7.92 -8.64 9.16
C ARG A 330 8.88 -7.71 8.45
N ALA A 331 8.80 -7.62 7.12
CA ALA A 331 9.70 -6.78 6.32
C ALA A 331 9.59 -5.30 6.72
N MET A 332 8.37 -4.86 7.05
CA MET A 332 8.09 -3.48 7.46
C MET A 332 8.70 -3.13 8.83
N MET A 333 8.78 -4.11 9.73
CA MET A 333 9.33 -3.93 11.07
C MET A 333 10.86 -3.79 11.08
N VAL A 334 11.55 -4.38 10.09
CA VAL A 334 13.02 -4.42 10.01
C VAL A 334 13.62 -3.11 9.50
N SER A 335 12.85 -2.30 8.76
CA SER A 335 13.36 -1.06 8.16
C SER A 335 13.84 -0.05 9.22
N GLY A 336 14.98 0.62 8.97
CA GLY A 336 15.55 1.61 9.91
C GLY A 336 14.77 2.93 10.00
N HIS A 337 14.01 3.29 8.96
CA HIS A 337 13.28 4.55 8.85
C HIS A 337 11.86 4.44 9.42
N ALA A 338 11.36 5.51 10.03
CA ALA A 338 9.99 5.56 10.55
C ALA A 338 8.99 5.91 9.43
N SER A 339 8.26 4.90 8.93
CA SER A 339 7.16 5.06 7.97
C SER A 339 5.79 4.91 8.65
N ALA A 340 4.72 5.37 7.98
CA ALA A 340 3.34 5.17 8.44
C ALA A 340 3.02 3.68 8.59
N ALA A 341 3.39 2.84 7.61
CA ALA A 341 3.27 1.38 7.69
C ALA A 341 3.97 0.79 8.91
N LYS A 342 5.24 1.16 9.17
CA LYS A 342 5.97 0.65 10.33
C LYS A 342 5.29 1.02 11.65
N LEU A 343 4.84 2.27 11.80
CA LEU A 343 4.14 2.74 12.98
C LEU A 343 2.81 1.99 13.18
N PHE A 344 2.02 1.86 12.11
CA PHE A 344 0.75 1.16 12.13
C PHE A 344 0.90 -0.32 12.48
N VAL A 345 1.80 -1.05 11.81
CA VAL A 345 2.06 -2.48 12.07
C VAL A 345 2.60 -2.70 13.48
N THR A 346 3.45 -1.79 13.98
CA THR A 346 3.95 -1.85 15.36
C THR A 346 2.81 -1.69 16.37
N ALA A 347 1.92 -0.72 16.15
CA ALA A 347 0.73 -0.53 16.99
C ALA A 347 -0.22 -1.74 16.92
N LEU A 348 -0.44 -2.29 15.73
CA LEU A 348 -1.29 -3.48 15.53
C LEU A 348 -0.73 -4.70 16.28
N ARG A 349 0.58 -4.92 16.20
CA ARG A 349 1.25 -5.97 16.97
C ARG A 349 1.05 -5.79 18.48
N ALA A 350 1.21 -4.56 18.98
CA ALA A 350 1.02 -4.26 20.39
C ALA A 350 -0.41 -4.58 20.84
N GLU A 351 -1.42 -4.18 20.05
CA GLU A 351 -2.83 -4.46 20.34
C GLU A 351 -3.16 -5.97 20.31
N MET A 352 -2.65 -6.69 19.31
CA MET A 352 -2.87 -8.14 19.20
C MET A 352 -2.16 -8.93 20.32
N THR A 353 -0.99 -8.46 20.76
CA THR A 353 -0.24 -9.10 21.85
C THR A 353 -0.87 -8.81 23.21
N ALA A 354 -1.35 -7.59 23.43
CA ALA A 354 -1.97 -7.17 24.69
C ALA A 354 -3.31 -7.89 24.95
N ARG A 355 -4.06 -8.22 23.89
CA ARG A 355 -5.34 -8.94 23.96
C ARG A 355 -5.33 -10.06 22.94
N ARG A 356 -5.03 -11.28 23.39
CA ARG A 356 -4.93 -12.44 22.50
C ARG A 356 -6.31 -12.88 22.00
N PRO A 357 -6.43 -13.32 20.74
CA PRO A 357 -7.66 -13.94 20.23
C PRO A 357 -7.96 -15.27 20.95
N GLN A 358 -9.21 -15.72 20.88
CA GLN A 358 -9.65 -17.00 21.46
C GLN A 358 -9.27 -18.24 20.62
N PHE A 359 -8.74 -18.02 19.42
CA PHE A 359 -8.22 -19.07 18.53
C PHE A 359 -6.69 -19.04 18.47
N ALA A 360 -6.12 -20.12 17.93
CA ALA A 360 -4.67 -20.31 17.86
C ALA A 360 -4.21 -20.68 16.46
N HIS A 361 -2.95 -20.39 16.15
CA HIS A 361 -2.30 -20.85 14.93
C HIS A 361 -2.09 -22.37 14.99
N SER A 362 -2.55 -23.08 13.96
CA SER A 362 -2.30 -24.51 13.78
C SER A 362 -1.08 -24.76 12.89
N SER A 363 -0.24 -25.73 13.24
CA SER A 363 0.88 -26.18 12.38
C SER A 363 0.45 -27.16 11.28
N LEU A 364 -0.80 -27.60 11.31
CA LEU A 364 -1.44 -28.46 10.32
C LEU A 364 -2.63 -27.72 9.71
N PRO A 365 -2.97 -27.96 8.44
CA PRO A 365 -4.19 -27.43 7.86
C PRO A 365 -5.42 -27.97 8.60
N LEU A 366 -6.48 -27.16 8.70
CA LEU A 366 -7.75 -27.55 9.31
C LEU A 366 -8.88 -27.33 8.31
N THR A 367 -9.78 -28.29 8.18
CA THR A 367 -11.03 -28.09 7.44
C THR A 367 -11.98 -27.17 8.20
N PRO A 368 -13.03 -26.60 7.56
CA PRO A 368 -14.04 -25.81 8.27
C PRO A 368 -14.70 -26.56 9.45
N ASP A 369 -14.90 -27.88 9.31
CA ASP A 369 -15.47 -28.72 10.38
C ASP A 369 -14.47 -28.91 11.53
N ASP A 370 -13.19 -29.13 11.22
CA ASP A 370 -12.13 -29.18 12.24
C ASP A 370 -12.04 -27.87 13.02
N VAL A 371 -12.15 -26.73 12.32
CA VAL A 371 -12.16 -25.40 12.94
C VAL A 371 -13.35 -25.25 13.88
N ALA A 372 -14.55 -25.66 13.48
CA ALA A 372 -15.74 -25.58 14.33
C ALA A 372 -15.63 -26.47 15.57
N VAL A 373 -14.98 -27.63 15.44
CA VAL A 373 -14.74 -28.56 16.56
C VAL A 373 -13.67 -28.04 17.52
N LEU A 374 -12.53 -27.57 17.00
CA LEU A 374 -11.39 -27.13 17.80
C LEU A 374 -11.56 -25.72 18.37
N PHE A 375 -12.31 -24.86 17.69
CA PHE A 375 -12.56 -23.47 18.05
C PHE A 375 -14.07 -23.15 18.01
N PRO A 376 -14.86 -23.62 18.98
CA PRO A 376 -16.31 -23.40 19.00
C PRO A 376 -16.72 -21.92 19.10
N GLY A 377 -15.82 -21.06 19.60
CA GLY A 377 -15.99 -19.60 19.60
C GLY A 377 -15.72 -18.93 18.24
N GLY A 378 -15.36 -19.71 17.21
CA GLY A 378 -15.00 -19.26 15.88
C GLY A 378 -13.50 -18.98 15.73
N ALA A 379 -13.00 -19.19 14.51
CA ALA A 379 -11.64 -18.90 14.10
C ALA A 379 -11.58 -18.60 12.60
N PRO A 380 -10.56 -17.88 12.12
CA PRO A 380 -10.53 -17.40 10.74
C PRO A 380 -10.14 -18.53 9.80
N ARG A 381 -11.03 -18.86 8.86
CA ARG A 381 -10.84 -20.01 7.94
C ARG A 381 -9.54 -19.91 7.16
N ALA A 382 -9.24 -18.71 6.64
CA ALA A 382 -8.06 -18.44 5.84
C ALA A 382 -6.74 -18.79 6.56
N LEU A 383 -6.69 -18.70 7.90
CA LEU A 383 -5.48 -19.02 8.68
C LEU A 383 -5.10 -20.51 8.62
N TYR A 384 -6.06 -21.38 8.32
CA TYR A 384 -5.90 -22.83 8.38
C TYR A 384 -5.87 -23.51 7.01
N GLU A 385 -6.06 -22.75 5.93
CA GLU A 385 -5.99 -23.27 4.58
C GLU A 385 -4.57 -23.78 4.25
N PRO A 386 -4.43 -24.89 3.50
CA PRO A 386 -3.13 -25.45 3.13
C PRO A 386 -2.20 -24.43 2.45
N GLY A 387 -2.75 -23.60 1.55
CA GLY A 387 -1.99 -22.57 0.82
C GLY A 387 -1.42 -21.46 1.71
N ASN A 388 -2.02 -21.24 2.88
CA ASN A 388 -1.69 -20.11 3.76
C ASN A 388 -0.75 -20.50 4.92
N GLN A 389 -0.33 -21.76 5.05
CA GLN A 389 0.46 -22.24 6.20
C GLN A 389 1.76 -21.45 6.43
N ALA A 390 2.45 -21.04 5.36
CA ALA A 390 3.67 -20.25 5.47
C ALA A 390 3.38 -18.82 5.98
N ALA A 391 2.38 -18.16 5.40
CA ALA A 391 1.94 -16.81 5.80
C ALA A 391 1.37 -16.79 7.22
N ALA A 392 0.54 -17.77 7.57
CA ALA A 392 0.00 -17.98 8.92
C ALA A 392 1.12 -18.10 9.97
N ARG A 393 2.19 -18.84 9.65
CA ARG A 393 3.35 -18.98 10.53
C ARG A 393 4.10 -17.66 10.72
N ALA A 394 4.24 -16.86 9.66
CA ALA A 394 4.84 -15.53 9.75
C ALA A 394 3.98 -14.59 10.62
N LEU A 395 2.67 -14.56 10.38
CA LEU A 395 1.72 -13.76 11.15
C LEU A 395 1.65 -14.17 12.62
N LYS A 396 1.76 -15.46 12.92
CA LYS A 396 1.87 -15.94 14.31
C LYS A 396 3.02 -15.23 15.05
N ALA A 397 4.18 -15.09 14.41
CA ALA A 397 5.34 -14.42 15.01
C ALA A 397 5.14 -12.90 15.13
N VAL A 398 4.54 -12.26 14.12
CA VAL A 398 4.33 -10.80 14.10
C VAL A 398 3.20 -10.38 15.05
N LEU A 399 2.03 -10.99 14.94
CA LEU A 399 0.83 -10.63 15.70
C LEU A 399 0.75 -11.30 17.07
N GLY A 400 1.69 -12.20 17.39
CA GLY A 400 1.77 -12.85 18.70
C GLY A 400 0.66 -13.87 18.95
N LEU A 401 0.22 -14.59 17.88
CA LEU A 401 -0.82 -15.61 18.01
C LEU A 401 -0.33 -16.81 18.83
N PRO A 402 -1.18 -17.38 19.71
CA PRO A 402 -0.83 -18.61 20.40
C PRO A 402 -0.68 -19.77 19.40
N ALA A 403 0.15 -20.76 19.74
CA ALA A 403 0.21 -22.01 18.99
C ALA A 403 -0.87 -22.97 19.51
N LEU A 404 -1.57 -23.65 18.61
CA LEU A 404 -2.48 -24.73 18.99
C LEU A 404 -1.64 -25.89 19.55
N ASP A 405 -1.90 -26.24 20.80
CA ASP A 405 -1.39 -27.47 21.39
C ASP A 405 -2.41 -28.58 21.15
N PHE A 406 -2.11 -29.45 20.19
CA PHE A 406 -2.97 -30.57 19.84
C PHE A 406 -3.13 -31.58 20.97
N GLY A 407 -2.13 -31.75 21.85
CA GLY A 407 -2.27 -32.66 23.00
C GLY A 407 -3.39 -32.19 23.92
N THR A 408 -3.30 -30.93 24.36
CA THR A 408 -4.33 -30.29 25.19
C THR A 408 -5.69 -30.20 24.47
N ALA A 409 -5.70 -29.94 23.15
CA ALA A 409 -6.94 -29.86 22.39
C ALA A 409 -7.68 -31.22 22.31
N LEU A 410 -6.94 -32.32 22.17
CA LEU A 410 -7.48 -33.67 22.10
C LEU A 410 -7.95 -34.21 23.46
N GLU A 411 -7.49 -33.65 24.58
CA GLU A 411 -8.07 -33.97 25.91
C GLU A 411 -9.53 -33.50 26.03
N ARG A 412 -9.92 -32.49 25.26
CA ARG A 412 -11.24 -31.84 25.32
C ARG A 412 -12.13 -32.19 24.13
N THR A 413 -11.60 -32.94 23.17
CA THR A 413 -12.23 -33.17 21.87
C THR A 413 -12.15 -34.65 21.53
N ASP A 414 -13.28 -35.26 21.20
CA ASP A 414 -13.28 -36.63 20.66
C ASP A 414 -12.59 -36.64 19.28
N PRO A 415 -11.46 -37.36 19.10
CA PRO A 415 -10.74 -37.38 17.84
C PRO A 415 -11.59 -37.84 16.66
N SER A 416 -12.63 -38.67 16.88
CA SER A 416 -13.52 -39.16 15.83
C SER A 416 -14.34 -38.06 15.15
N ARG A 417 -14.46 -36.88 15.78
CA ARG A 417 -15.13 -35.71 15.24
C ARG A 417 -14.24 -34.88 14.31
N LEU A 418 -12.95 -35.19 14.24
CA LEU A 418 -11.99 -34.53 13.35
C LEU A 418 -11.95 -35.22 12.00
N SER A 419 -11.62 -34.46 10.96
CA SER A 419 -11.45 -34.95 9.59
C SER A 419 -10.42 -36.08 9.53
N GLU A 420 -10.57 -36.96 8.54
CA GLU A 420 -9.62 -38.06 8.32
C GLU A 420 -8.22 -37.51 8.00
N GLU A 421 -8.14 -36.42 7.23
CA GLU A 421 -6.89 -35.75 6.89
C GLU A 421 -6.18 -35.19 8.13
N LEU A 422 -6.91 -34.53 9.04
CA LEU A 422 -6.32 -34.01 10.27
C LEU A 422 -5.88 -35.15 11.20
N ARG A 423 -6.69 -36.20 11.35
CA ARG A 423 -6.31 -37.38 12.16
C ARG A 423 -5.04 -38.05 11.64
N ALA A 424 -4.92 -38.22 10.33
CA ALA A 424 -3.71 -38.75 9.71
C ALA A 424 -2.49 -37.85 9.98
N GLY A 425 -2.63 -36.54 9.75
CA GLY A 425 -1.57 -35.56 10.00
C GLY A 425 -1.14 -35.49 11.47
N LEU A 426 -2.08 -35.64 12.40
CA LEU A 426 -1.79 -35.72 13.84
C LEU A 426 -1.05 -37.00 14.20
N GLY A 427 -1.44 -38.14 13.63
CA GLY A 427 -0.73 -39.40 13.80
C GLY A 427 0.75 -39.28 13.38
N ASP A 428 1.03 -38.68 12.22
CA ASP A 428 2.39 -38.42 11.78
C ASP A 428 3.14 -37.44 12.69
N HIS A 429 2.47 -36.35 13.10
CA HIS A 429 3.04 -35.33 13.98
C HIS A 429 3.46 -35.89 15.35
N PHE A 430 2.59 -36.67 16.00
CA PHE A 430 2.88 -37.28 17.29
C PHE A 430 3.91 -38.39 17.20
N ARG A 431 3.93 -39.15 16.10
CA ARG A 431 4.97 -40.16 15.85
C ARG A 431 6.35 -39.52 15.81
N GLU A 432 6.48 -38.40 15.10
CA GLU A 432 7.74 -37.66 15.01
C GLU A 432 8.13 -37.03 16.35
N LEU A 433 7.18 -36.46 17.11
CA LEU A 433 7.45 -35.94 18.45
C LEU A 433 7.90 -37.04 19.43
N ALA A 434 7.27 -38.21 19.41
CA ALA A 434 7.67 -39.35 20.24
C ALA A 434 9.08 -39.84 19.88
N ARG A 435 9.40 -39.91 18.57
CA ARG A 435 10.71 -40.32 18.06
C ARG A 435 11.82 -39.34 18.42
N THR A 436 11.57 -38.05 18.24
CA THR A 436 12.60 -37.00 18.34
C THR A 436 12.75 -36.45 19.76
N HIS A 437 11.71 -36.52 20.59
CA HIS A 437 11.72 -35.97 21.95
C HIS A 437 11.45 -37.00 23.06
N GLY A 438 11.32 -38.29 22.74
CA GLY A 438 11.16 -39.36 23.73
C GLY A 438 9.90 -39.23 24.60
N ARG A 439 8.90 -38.47 24.13
CA ARG A 439 7.67 -38.16 24.85
C ARG A 439 6.75 -39.39 24.90
N LYS A 440 6.23 -39.71 26.08
CA LYS A 440 5.14 -40.70 26.23
C LYS A 440 3.85 -40.12 25.67
N LEU A 441 3.23 -40.86 24.75
CA LEU A 441 1.96 -40.50 24.13
C LEU A 441 0.78 -40.84 25.05
N THR A 442 -0.27 -40.02 25.00
CA THR A 442 -1.56 -40.35 25.64
C THR A 442 -2.28 -41.47 24.87
N ALA A 443 -3.32 -42.08 25.46
CA ALA A 443 -4.08 -43.12 24.80
C ALA A 443 -4.76 -42.63 23.49
N ALA A 444 -5.21 -41.38 23.45
CA ALA A 444 -5.77 -40.77 22.25
C ALA A 444 -4.70 -40.54 21.17
N GLU A 445 -3.53 -40.03 21.56
CA GLU A 445 -2.40 -39.83 20.65
C GLU A 445 -1.89 -41.17 20.08
N SER A 446 -1.79 -42.22 20.90
CA SER A 446 -1.40 -43.56 20.44
C SER A 446 -2.39 -44.17 19.44
N ARG A 447 -3.70 -43.93 19.59
CA ARG A 447 -4.70 -44.38 18.61
C ARG A 447 -4.51 -43.68 17.27
N LEU A 448 -4.30 -42.36 17.27
CA LEU A 448 -4.04 -41.60 16.04
C LEU A 448 -2.75 -42.05 15.33
N VAL A 449 -1.69 -42.34 16.08
CA VAL A 449 -0.44 -42.88 15.52
C VAL A 449 -0.66 -44.24 14.85
N ALA A 450 -1.48 -45.10 15.47
CA ALA A 450 -1.82 -46.43 14.96
C ALA A 450 -2.79 -46.38 13.76
N GLU A 451 -3.75 -45.45 13.76
CA GLU A 451 -4.65 -45.19 12.63
C GLU A 451 -3.90 -44.67 11.40
N ALA A 452 -2.85 -43.88 11.61
CA ALA A 452 -1.98 -43.35 10.56
C ALA A 452 -0.92 -44.35 10.07
N GLU A 453 -0.82 -45.57 10.63
CA GLU A 453 0.04 -46.60 10.06
C GLU A 453 -0.60 -47.16 8.78
N PRO A 454 0.16 -47.30 7.67
CA PRO A 454 -0.39 -47.92 6.47
C PRO A 454 -0.84 -49.34 6.81
N ARG A 455 -2.12 -49.67 6.55
CA ARG A 455 -2.65 -51.03 6.64
C ARG A 455 -1.76 -51.95 5.80
N ARG A 456 -0.89 -52.72 6.46
CA ARG A 456 -0.05 -53.74 5.82
C ARG A 456 -0.96 -54.75 5.11
N THR A 457 -0.98 -54.72 3.78
CA THR A 457 -1.41 -55.86 2.97
C THR A 457 -0.32 -56.92 2.98
N VAL A 458 -0.63 -58.03 3.65
CA VAL A 458 -0.30 -59.44 3.40
C VAL A 458 1.12 -59.79 2.92
N GLU A 459 1.78 -60.61 3.72
CA GLU A 459 3.07 -61.28 3.49
C GLU A 459 3.09 -62.20 2.25
N THR A 460 4.26 -62.30 1.61
CA THR A 460 4.74 -63.55 1.00
C THR A 460 6.29 -63.54 1.01
N PRO A 461 6.97 -64.70 1.16
CA PRO A 461 8.21 -64.81 1.91
C PRO A 461 9.48 -64.73 1.06
N ALA A 462 10.59 -64.43 1.74
CA ALA A 462 11.95 -64.36 1.20
C ALA A 462 12.53 -65.74 0.82
N PRO A 463 13.60 -65.74 0.00
CA PRO A 463 14.66 -66.73 0.15
C PRO A 463 16.01 -66.11 0.51
N ALA A 464 16.61 -66.75 1.53
CA ALA A 464 18.01 -66.99 1.83
C ALA A 464 19.06 -65.89 1.56
N ALA A 465 19.58 -65.36 2.67
CA ALA A 465 20.82 -64.60 2.73
C ALA A 465 22.03 -65.54 2.68
N ASP A 466 22.89 -65.36 1.67
CA ASP A 466 24.31 -65.69 1.80
C ASP A 466 25.07 -64.43 2.23
N ALA A 467 25.70 -64.54 3.38
CA ALA A 467 26.49 -63.50 4.00
C ALA A 467 27.85 -63.36 3.29
N VAL A 468 28.07 -62.21 2.64
CA VAL A 468 29.43 -61.70 2.43
C VAL A 468 29.58 -60.41 3.22
N ARG A 469 30.28 -60.54 4.35
CA ARG A 469 30.84 -59.43 5.11
C ARG A 469 31.93 -58.79 4.25
N VAL A 470 31.65 -57.62 3.66
CA VAL A 470 32.71 -56.71 3.22
C VAL A 470 32.78 -55.57 4.23
N THR A 471 33.92 -55.51 4.89
CA THR A 471 34.35 -54.48 5.80
C THR A 471 34.19 -53.09 5.18
N LYS A 472 33.63 -52.19 5.98
CA LYS A 472 33.47 -50.76 5.72
C LYS A 472 34.84 -50.13 5.43
N ALA A 473 35.22 -50.06 4.16
CA ALA A 473 36.21 -49.11 3.71
C ALA A 473 35.55 -47.72 3.78
N ALA A 474 36.23 -46.76 4.42
CA ALA A 474 35.81 -45.37 4.38
C ALA A 474 35.68 -44.95 2.91
N ALA A 475 34.49 -44.47 2.53
CA ALA A 475 34.31 -43.83 1.24
C ALA A 475 35.31 -42.66 1.14
N PRO A 476 35.94 -42.43 -0.03
CA PRO A 476 36.73 -41.22 -0.23
C PRO A 476 35.84 -40.01 0.07
N ALA A 477 36.42 -38.93 0.59
CA ALA A 477 35.69 -37.69 0.84
C ALA A 477 34.93 -37.30 -0.45
N ASP A 478 33.61 -37.19 -0.37
CA ASP A 478 32.78 -36.78 -1.50
C ASP A 478 33.03 -35.29 -1.76
N ASP A 479 33.84 -35.00 -2.77
CA ASP A 479 34.30 -33.65 -3.13
C ASP A 479 33.28 -32.85 -3.96
N SER A 480 32.05 -33.36 -4.11
CA SER A 480 31.00 -32.68 -4.88
C SER A 480 30.38 -31.49 -4.13
N LEU A 481 29.92 -30.48 -4.88
CA LEU A 481 29.14 -29.34 -4.35
C LEU A 481 27.90 -29.82 -3.56
N GLY A 482 27.28 -30.92 -3.99
CA GLY A 482 26.16 -31.54 -3.29
C GLY A 482 26.50 -32.07 -1.88
N SER A 483 27.76 -32.39 -1.60
CA SER A 483 28.23 -32.77 -0.26
C SER A 483 28.43 -31.56 0.66
N VAL A 484 28.79 -30.41 0.09
CA VAL A 484 28.97 -29.13 0.81
C VAL A 484 27.60 -28.54 1.17
N LEU A 485 26.65 -28.54 0.23
CA LEU A 485 25.27 -28.08 0.46
C LEU A 485 24.51 -28.93 1.50
N LYS A 486 24.90 -30.19 1.73
CA LYS A 486 24.34 -31.01 2.82
C LYS A 486 24.88 -30.64 4.20
N ARG A 487 26.09 -30.07 4.27
CA ARG A 487 26.74 -29.67 5.53
C ARG A 487 26.27 -28.30 6.02
N TRP A 488 25.95 -27.39 5.11
CA TRP A 488 25.55 -26.02 5.44
C TRP A 488 24.12 -25.73 5.01
N ARG A 489 23.34 -25.08 5.89
CA ARG A 489 21.94 -24.68 5.61
C ARG A 489 21.82 -23.41 4.78
N ALA A 490 22.87 -22.59 4.71
CA ALA A 490 22.90 -21.32 3.97
C ALA A 490 23.70 -21.46 2.66
N ALA A 491 23.16 -20.93 1.56
CA ALA A 491 23.78 -21.01 0.24
C ALA A 491 25.09 -20.22 0.16
N GLU A 492 25.20 -19.10 0.89
CA GLU A 492 26.38 -18.24 0.92
C GLU A 492 27.62 -18.97 1.45
N VAL A 493 27.47 -19.61 2.63
CA VAL A 493 28.55 -20.37 3.27
C VAL A 493 28.97 -21.57 2.41
N ALA A 494 28.01 -22.24 1.76
CA ALA A 494 28.29 -23.35 0.87
C ALA A 494 29.05 -22.91 -0.40
N ALA A 495 28.65 -21.79 -1.01
CA ALA A 495 29.32 -21.22 -2.18
C ALA A 495 30.74 -20.77 -1.84
N MET A 496 30.92 -20.09 -0.71
CA MET A 496 32.23 -19.65 -0.21
C MET A 496 33.18 -20.84 0.01
N GLU A 497 32.74 -21.86 0.76
CA GLU A 497 33.58 -23.02 1.05
C GLU A 497 33.97 -23.78 -0.23
N TYR A 498 33.02 -23.90 -1.17
CA TYR A 498 33.29 -24.55 -2.45
C TYR A 498 34.29 -23.75 -3.32
N LEU A 499 34.13 -22.43 -3.43
CA LEU A 499 35.05 -21.58 -4.20
C LEU A 499 36.45 -21.52 -3.57
N ASN A 500 36.55 -21.43 -2.24
CA ASN A 500 37.84 -21.42 -1.55
C ASN A 500 38.62 -22.73 -1.77
N ARG A 501 37.93 -23.87 -1.87
CA ARG A 501 38.57 -25.14 -2.25
C ARG A 501 39.09 -25.16 -3.69
N LEU A 502 38.53 -24.35 -4.57
CA LEU A 502 39.01 -24.16 -5.94
C LEU A 502 40.14 -23.12 -6.05
N GLY A 503 40.74 -22.72 -4.92
CA GLY A 503 41.89 -21.82 -4.86
C GLY A 503 41.56 -20.34 -4.67
N TRP A 504 40.30 -20.00 -4.39
CA TRP A 504 39.89 -18.64 -4.05
C TRP A 504 40.17 -18.35 -2.58
N ASN A 505 40.17 -17.08 -2.19
CA ASN A 505 40.29 -16.66 -0.80
C ASN A 505 39.21 -15.64 -0.46
N LEU A 506 38.05 -16.14 -0.02
CA LEU A 506 36.83 -15.39 0.24
C LEU A 506 36.44 -15.47 1.72
N ARG A 507 35.86 -14.37 2.23
CA ARG A 507 35.22 -14.28 3.54
C ARG A 507 33.75 -13.89 3.41
N ASP A 508 32.94 -14.35 4.36
CA ASP A 508 31.50 -14.03 4.46
C ASP A 508 31.28 -12.68 5.15
N VAL A 509 30.53 -11.80 4.49
CA VAL A 509 30.11 -10.47 4.96
C VAL A 509 28.61 -10.22 4.80
N SER A 510 27.81 -11.27 4.53
CA SER A 510 26.35 -11.22 4.34
C SER A 510 25.61 -10.46 5.45
N ALA A 511 26.05 -10.59 6.71
CA ALA A 511 25.44 -9.93 7.87
C ALA A 511 25.74 -8.42 7.98
N GLN A 512 26.65 -7.86 7.16
CA GLN A 512 27.12 -6.48 7.26
C GLN A 512 26.34 -5.49 6.38
N ASN A 513 25.41 -5.98 5.56
CA ASN A 513 24.54 -5.19 4.67
C ASN A 513 25.30 -4.23 3.74
N VAL A 514 26.42 -4.70 3.19
CA VAL A 514 27.33 -3.94 2.31
C VAL A 514 26.98 -4.06 0.81
N GLY A 515 25.93 -4.82 0.46
CA GLY A 515 25.44 -5.00 -0.91
C GLY A 515 26.07 -6.16 -1.69
N TYR A 516 26.76 -7.07 -0.99
CA TYR A 516 27.25 -8.36 -1.47
C TYR A 516 27.42 -9.32 -0.28
N ASP A 517 27.45 -10.63 -0.53
CA ASP A 517 27.54 -11.64 0.51
C ASP A 517 28.98 -12.05 0.85
N LEU A 518 29.88 -12.10 -0.14
CA LEU A 518 31.27 -12.55 0.03
C LEU A 518 32.25 -11.53 -0.55
N GLU A 519 33.46 -11.46 0.01
CA GLU A 519 34.56 -10.66 -0.55
C GLU A 519 35.92 -11.30 -0.35
N GLY A 520 36.88 -10.96 -1.22
CA GLY A 520 38.26 -11.43 -1.12
C GLY A 520 38.98 -11.41 -2.45
N THR A 521 39.70 -12.50 -2.78
CA THR A 521 40.42 -12.66 -4.05
C THR A 521 40.05 -13.93 -4.79
N ASP A 522 40.00 -13.87 -6.12
CA ASP A 522 39.82 -15.05 -6.98
C ASP A 522 41.07 -15.94 -7.02
N ALA A 523 41.00 -17.07 -7.73
CA ALA A 523 42.11 -18.01 -7.89
C ALA A 523 43.36 -17.43 -8.60
N ARG A 524 43.27 -16.24 -9.18
CA ARG A 524 44.38 -15.52 -9.83
C ARG A 524 44.89 -14.35 -8.98
N GLY A 525 44.33 -14.14 -7.79
CA GLY A 525 44.70 -13.07 -6.86
C GLY A 525 44.01 -11.73 -7.14
N ALA A 526 43.04 -11.65 -8.06
CA ALA A 526 42.30 -10.43 -8.32
C ALA A 526 41.22 -10.21 -7.26
N SER A 527 41.01 -8.96 -6.83
CA SER A 527 39.99 -8.63 -5.82
C SER A 527 38.58 -8.83 -6.39
N VAL A 528 37.73 -9.51 -5.62
CA VAL A 528 36.35 -9.84 -6.00
C VAL A 528 35.39 -9.64 -4.84
N ARG A 529 34.16 -9.25 -5.17
CA ARG A 529 32.98 -9.22 -4.32
C ARG A 529 31.91 -10.08 -4.98
N ILE A 530 31.20 -10.88 -4.21
CA ILE A 530 30.29 -11.89 -4.74
C ILE A 530 28.97 -11.81 -4.00
N GLU A 531 27.88 -11.68 -4.74
CA GLU A 531 26.52 -11.87 -4.25
C GLU A 531 26.05 -13.29 -4.61
N VAL A 532 25.48 -14.01 -3.64
CA VAL A 532 25.09 -15.41 -3.80
C VAL A 532 23.57 -15.50 -3.96
N LYS A 533 23.11 -16.05 -5.09
CA LYS A 533 21.67 -16.29 -5.32
C LYS A 533 21.42 -17.78 -5.51
N LYS A 534 20.36 -18.29 -4.87
CA LYS A 534 19.89 -19.67 -5.11
C LYS A 534 18.73 -19.65 -6.10
N VAL A 535 18.77 -20.55 -7.07
CA VAL A 535 17.71 -20.75 -8.08
C VAL A 535 17.43 -22.23 -8.28
N ASP A 536 16.17 -22.59 -8.59
CA ASP A 536 15.79 -24.01 -8.69
C ASP A 536 16.23 -24.67 -10.00
N ARG A 537 16.38 -23.88 -11.09
CA ARG A 537 16.75 -24.34 -12.44
C ARG A 537 17.56 -23.27 -13.20
N PRO A 538 18.39 -23.63 -14.22
CA PRO A 538 19.30 -22.69 -14.88
C PRO A 538 18.64 -21.50 -15.59
N ASP A 539 17.37 -21.64 -15.98
CA ASP A 539 16.55 -20.62 -16.67
C ASP A 539 15.66 -19.81 -15.70
N ALA A 540 15.74 -20.09 -14.39
CA ALA A 540 14.96 -19.35 -13.40
C ALA A 540 15.44 -17.90 -13.28
N ARG A 541 14.47 -16.98 -13.25
CA ARG A 541 14.73 -15.56 -13.05
C ARG A 541 15.10 -15.28 -11.59
N PHE A 542 16.10 -14.45 -11.38
CA PHE A 542 16.46 -13.90 -10.07
C PHE A 542 16.62 -12.39 -10.21
N ALA A 543 16.60 -11.64 -9.11
CA ALA A 543 16.73 -10.19 -9.14
C ALA A 543 17.84 -9.71 -8.21
N MET A 544 18.43 -8.58 -8.59
CA MET A 544 19.32 -7.80 -7.74
C MET A 544 18.52 -6.69 -7.06
N THR A 545 18.85 -6.38 -5.80
CA THR A 545 18.27 -5.21 -5.12
C THR A 545 18.87 -3.90 -5.66
N ASN A 546 18.23 -2.76 -5.37
CA ASN A 546 18.76 -1.45 -5.79
C ASN A 546 20.16 -1.19 -5.20
N ASN A 547 20.44 -1.67 -3.99
CA ASN A 547 21.76 -1.53 -3.36
C ASN A 547 22.82 -2.37 -4.10
N GLU A 548 22.51 -3.63 -4.43
CA GLU A 548 23.38 -4.52 -5.23
C GLU A 548 23.66 -3.92 -6.62
N MET A 549 22.62 -3.37 -7.28
CA MET A 549 22.73 -2.74 -8.60
C MET A 549 23.57 -1.45 -8.56
N SER A 550 23.34 -0.57 -7.59
CA SER A 550 24.11 0.67 -7.45
C SER A 550 25.60 0.41 -7.18
N LEU A 551 25.91 -0.63 -6.38
CA LEU A 551 27.29 -1.00 -6.09
C LEU A 551 27.99 -1.58 -7.33
N MET A 552 27.30 -2.42 -8.10
CA MET A 552 27.79 -2.93 -9.39
C MET A 552 28.10 -1.78 -10.38
N LEU A 553 27.20 -0.80 -10.50
CA LEU A 553 27.36 0.32 -11.45
C LEU A 553 28.50 1.28 -11.09
N THR A 554 28.86 1.38 -9.80
CA THR A 554 29.87 2.33 -9.33
C THR A 554 31.29 1.75 -9.35
N GLN A 555 31.45 0.44 -9.44
CA GLN A 555 32.75 -0.25 -9.51
C GLN A 555 32.74 -1.39 -10.54
N PRO A 556 32.76 -1.07 -11.85
CA PRO A 556 32.76 -2.09 -12.91
C PRO A 556 34.03 -2.95 -12.88
N GLY A 557 33.84 -4.27 -12.91
CA GLY A 557 34.90 -5.27 -12.74
C GLY A 557 35.17 -5.61 -11.26
N GLY A 558 35.03 -6.89 -10.90
CA GLY A 558 35.25 -7.38 -9.54
C GLY A 558 33.98 -7.48 -8.67
N TYR A 559 32.78 -7.39 -9.26
CA TYR A 559 31.52 -7.79 -8.64
C TYR A 559 30.94 -8.96 -9.43
N LEU A 560 30.72 -10.11 -8.78
CA LEU A 560 30.24 -11.34 -9.40
C LEU A 560 28.96 -11.83 -8.74
N LEU A 561 28.15 -12.57 -9.50
CA LEU A 561 27.02 -13.33 -8.99
C LEU A 561 27.40 -14.81 -8.93
N ALA A 562 27.25 -15.42 -7.76
CA ALA A 562 27.38 -16.85 -7.55
C ALA A 562 25.99 -17.49 -7.49
N LEU A 563 25.59 -18.15 -8.57
CA LEU A 563 24.29 -18.79 -8.71
C LEU A 563 24.38 -20.27 -8.30
N VAL A 564 23.76 -20.61 -7.17
CA VAL A 564 23.58 -22.01 -6.76
C VAL A 564 22.30 -22.53 -7.43
N VAL A 565 22.47 -23.38 -8.43
CA VAL A 565 21.38 -23.91 -9.26
C VAL A 565 21.00 -25.32 -8.83
N GLY A 566 19.73 -25.53 -8.46
CA GLY A 566 19.17 -26.82 -8.05
C GLY A 566 19.54 -27.26 -6.63
N ASP A 567 19.21 -28.51 -6.29
CA ASP A 567 19.38 -29.06 -4.95
C ASP A 567 20.00 -30.47 -4.93
N GLY A 568 20.60 -30.82 -3.79
CA GLY A 568 21.15 -32.16 -3.55
C GLY A 568 22.35 -32.51 -4.45
N ARG A 569 22.40 -33.76 -4.94
CA ARG A 569 23.52 -34.30 -5.72
C ARG A 569 23.66 -33.71 -7.14
N HIS A 570 22.67 -32.96 -7.60
CA HIS A 570 22.64 -32.36 -8.93
C HIS A 570 22.84 -30.85 -8.92
N ALA A 571 23.08 -30.27 -7.73
CA ALA A 571 23.34 -28.84 -7.60
C ALA A 571 24.61 -28.42 -8.33
N ARG A 572 24.58 -27.24 -8.95
CA ARG A 572 25.72 -26.64 -9.66
C ARG A 572 25.93 -25.21 -9.20
N LEU A 573 27.19 -24.76 -9.19
CA LEU A 573 27.54 -23.36 -8.95
C LEU A 573 27.91 -22.72 -10.29
N MET A 574 27.29 -21.60 -10.62
CA MET A 574 27.59 -20.82 -11.83
C MET A 574 28.04 -19.41 -11.42
N LEU A 575 29.09 -18.90 -12.06
CA LEU A 575 29.56 -17.53 -11.85
C LEU A 575 29.16 -16.65 -13.03
N LEU A 576 28.59 -15.50 -12.74
CA LEU A 576 28.16 -14.53 -13.74
C LEU A 576 28.73 -13.15 -13.39
N ASP A 577 29.34 -12.48 -14.35
CA ASP A 577 29.70 -11.07 -14.24
C ASP A 577 28.51 -10.23 -14.74
N PRO A 578 27.76 -9.57 -13.83
CA PRO A 578 26.58 -8.79 -14.20
C PRO A 578 26.95 -7.47 -14.90
N SER A 579 28.21 -7.06 -14.95
CA SER A 579 28.64 -5.84 -15.64
C SER A 579 28.74 -5.99 -17.15
N ARG A 580 28.83 -7.22 -17.67
CA ARG A 580 28.93 -7.52 -19.11
C ARG A 580 27.89 -6.80 -19.98
N ASP A 581 28.32 -6.15 -21.05
CA ASP A 581 27.45 -5.39 -21.95
C ASP A 581 26.57 -6.27 -22.85
N ASP A 582 27.01 -7.50 -23.13
CA ASP A 582 26.27 -8.49 -23.91
C ASP A 582 25.25 -9.28 -23.08
N LEU A 583 25.20 -9.06 -21.77
CA LEU A 583 24.23 -9.67 -20.88
C LEU A 583 22.91 -8.89 -20.94
N PRO A 584 21.80 -9.48 -21.43
CA PRO A 584 20.51 -8.82 -21.44
C PRO A 584 20.04 -8.56 -20.00
N LYS A 585 20.00 -7.28 -19.63
CA LYS A 585 19.55 -6.79 -18.32
C LYS A 585 18.27 -6.02 -18.52
N GLU A 586 17.19 -6.48 -17.90
CA GLU A 586 15.90 -5.80 -17.95
C GLU A 586 15.69 -5.08 -16.61
N ARG A 587 15.47 -3.75 -16.65
CA ARG A 587 15.04 -3.01 -15.46
C ARG A 587 13.56 -3.29 -15.23
N VAL A 588 13.27 -4.40 -14.54
CA VAL A 588 11.90 -4.80 -14.23
C VAL A 588 11.41 -4.04 -13.00
N CYS A 589 10.45 -3.13 -13.18
CA CYS A 589 9.66 -2.61 -12.08
C CYS A 589 8.67 -3.71 -11.68
N ARG A 590 8.79 -4.30 -10.48
CA ARG A 590 7.90 -5.38 -10.01
C ARG A 590 6.50 -4.87 -9.63
N ARG A 591 5.88 -4.07 -10.52
CA ARG A 591 4.53 -3.54 -10.43
C ARG A 591 3.83 -3.66 -11.80
N TRP A 592 2.61 -4.22 -11.76
CA TRP A 592 1.63 -4.49 -12.84
C TRP A 592 2.08 -5.40 -13.99
N ASP A 593 1.63 -6.66 -13.95
CA ASP A 593 1.88 -7.67 -14.97
C ASP A 593 0.64 -7.90 -15.85
N TRP A 594 0.88 -8.16 -17.15
CA TRP A 594 -0.09 -8.76 -18.06
C TRP A 594 0.37 -10.19 -18.39
N GLU A 595 -0.52 -11.16 -18.15
CA GLU A 595 -0.26 -12.58 -18.32
C GLU A 595 -1.04 -13.11 -19.54
N PHE A 596 -0.36 -13.86 -20.41
CA PHE A 596 -0.97 -14.49 -21.59
C PHE A 596 -1.15 -15.98 -21.33
N THR A 597 -2.37 -16.42 -21.04
CA THR A 597 -2.66 -17.75 -20.48
C THR A 597 -3.08 -18.82 -21.51
N ASP A 598 -3.04 -18.51 -22.82
CA ASP A 598 -3.38 -19.46 -23.91
C ASP A 598 -2.60 -19.19 -25.21
N TRP A 599 -1.36 -18.70 -25.10
CA TRP A 599 -0.59 -18.23 -26.26
C TRP A 599 -0.14 -19.34 -27.22
N SER A 600 -0.06 -20.59 -26.74
CA SER A 600 0.42 -21.74 -27.51
C SER A 600 -0.52 -22.15 -28.65
N ARG A 601 -1.81 -21.76 -28.60
CA ARG A 601 -2.76 -21.90 -29.72
C ARG A 601 -2.50 -20.92 -30.87
N PHE A 602 -1.80 -19.83 -30.59
CA PHE A 602 -1.56 -18.73 -31.52
C PHE A 602 -0.10 -18.64 -32.00
N ALA A 603 0.79 -19.47 -31.43
CA ALA A 603 2.18 -19.56 -31.84
C ALA A 603 2.39 -20.67 -32.89
N VAL A 604 3.09 -20.34 -33.97
CA VAL A 604 3.47 -21.31 -35.01
C VAL A 604 4.92 -21.75 -34.76
N PRO A 605 5.23 -23.06 -34.77
CA PRO A 605 6.60 -23.52 -34.60
C PRO A 605 7.48 -23.09 -35.78
N VAL A 606 8.68 -22.60 -35.46
CA VAL A 606 9.72 -22.33 -36.45
C VAL A 606 10.62 -23.55 -36.51
N ASP A 607 10.52 -24.33 -37.59
CA ASP A 607 11.38 -25.48 -37.82
C ASP A 607 12.81 -25.02 -38.11
N THR A 608 13.76 -25.58 -37.37
CA THR A 608 15.20 -25.35 -37.56
C THR A 608 15.72 -26.14 -38.76
N GLY A 609 15.36 -25.69 -39.95
CA GLY A 609 16.08 -25.97 -41.17
C GLY A 609 16.56 -24.63 -41.73
N THR A 610 17.86 -24.39 -41.70
CA THR A 610 18.55 -23.14 -42.09
C THR A 610 18.29 -21.92 -41.20
N MET A 611 19.07 -21.79 -40.11
CA MET A 611 20.21 -20.86 -40.04
C MET A 611 21.02 -21.11 -38.76
#